data_AF-A0A8H2PF78-F1
#
_entry.id   AF-A0A8H2PF78-F1
#
_cell.length_a   1.000
_cell.length_b   1.000
_cell.length_c   1.000
_cell.angle_alpha   90.00
_cell.angle_beta   90.00
_cell.angle_gamma   90.00
#
_symmetry.space_group_name_H-M   'P 1'
#
loop_
_entity.id
_entity.type
_entity.pdbx_description
1 polymer ?
#
loop_
_entity_poly.entity_id
_entity_poly.type
_entity_poly.pdbx_seq_one_letter_code
_entity_poly.pdbx_strand_id
1 'polypeptide(L)'
;MYDPPAGYEDFLADAENADRGEGPMYPLEVEGVGTIRARKPIPGSAAALGASGRSKASDREKLGYLNLFVRNHIGAEQYEGLLMRMLTGDAPANTMNRIVEAITTRDTARPTRRSSHSVC
;
A
#
# COMPACT_ATOMS: atom_id res chain seq x y z
N MET A 1 -9.04 -30.59 -14.62
CA MET A 1 -8.42 -29.43 -13.94
C MET A 1 -8.70 -29.62 -12.46
N TYR A 2 -7.68 -29.61 -11.61
CA TYR A 2 -7.87 -29.71 -10.16
C TYR A 2 -8.44 -28.38 -9.67
N ASP A 3 -9.59 -28.42 -9.00
CA ASP A 3 -10.20 -27.25 -8.38
C ASP A 3 -9.79 -27.25 -6.90
N PRO A 4 -8.92 -26.33 -6.45
CA PRO A 4 -8.42 -26.34 -5.09
C PRO A 4 -9.55 -26.04 -4.09
N PRO A 5 -9.42 -26.53 -2.84
CA PRO A 5 -10.41 -26.27 -1.81
C PRO A 5 -10.50 -24.78 -1.49
N ALA A 6 -11.68 -24.35 -1.03
CA ALA A 6 -11.89 -23.02 -0.49
C ALA A 6 -10.85 -22.73 0.61
N GLY A 7 -10.04 -21.68 0.44
CA GLY A 7 -8.96 -21.30 1.36
C GLY A 7 -7.55 -21.69 0.89
N TYR A 8 -7.38 -22.35 -0.25
CA TYR A 8 -6.04 -22.63 -0.81
C TYR A 8 -5.24 -21.36 -1.10
N GLU A 9 -5.88 -20.33 -1.68
CA GLU A 9 -5.25 -19.03 -1.92
C GLU A 9 -4.89 -18.31 -0.61
N ASP A 10 -5.75 -18.40 0.40
CA ASP A 10 -5.51 -17.82 1.73
C ASP A 10 -4.29 -18.51 2.39
N PHE A 11 -4.19 -19.84 2.28
CA PHE A 11 -3.04 -20.61 2.79
C PHE A 11 -1.72 -20.23 2.10
N LEU A 12 -1.73 -20.02 0.77
CA LEU A 12 -0.54 -19.57 0.05
C LEU A 12 -0.14 -18.15 0.45
N ALA A 13 -1.11 -17.25 0.59
CA ALA A 13 -0.86 -15.88 1.04
C ALA A 13 -0.28 -15.86 2.48
N ASP A 14 -0.81 -16.69 3.38
CA ASP A 14 -0.28 -16.84 4.74
C ASP A 14 1.15 -17.41 4.74
N ALA A 15 1.45 -18.37 3.85
CA ALA A 15 2.79 -18.90 3.69
C ALA A 15 3.79 -17.84 3.18
N GLU A 16 3.39 -17.00 2.23
CA GLU A 16 4.20 -15.86 1.76
C GLU A 16 4.44 -14.81 2.86
N ASN A 17 3.47 -14.64 3.77
CA ASN A 17 3.53 -13.69 4.88
C ASN A 17 4.13 -14.28 6.17
N ALA A 18 4.47 -15.58 6.18
CA ALA A 18 4.94 -16.27 7.38
C ALA A 18 6.29 -15.74 7.88
N ASP A 19 7.09 -15.20 6.97
CA ASP A 19 8.37 -14.59 7.31
C ASP A 19 8.16 -13.19 7.88
N ARG A 20 8.59 -12.97 9.13
CA ARG A 20 8.39 -11.69 9.85
C ARG A 20 9.29 -10.55 9.35
N GLY A 21 10.07 -10.82 8.30
CA GLY A 21 10.97 -9.86 7.68
C GLY A 21 10.27 -8.85 6.77
N GLU A 22 11.08 -8.07 6.07
CA GLU A 22 10.61 -7.21 4.99
C GLU A 22 10.23 -8.10 3.79
N GLY A 23 8.93 -8.38 3.63
CA GLY A 23 8.42 -9.21 2.54
C GLY A 23 8.84 -8.75 1.13
N PRO A 24 8.63 -9.60 0.11
CA PRO A 24 9.14 -9.37 -1.24
C PRO A 24 8.59 -8.08 -1.87
N MET A 25 9.45 -7.43 -2.66
CA MET A 25 9.08 -6.24 -3.45
C MET A 25 8.50 -6.65 -4.81
N TYR A 26 7.31 -6.16 -5.11
CA TYR A 26 6.55 -6.44 -6.31
C TYR A 26 6.29 -5.18 -7.13
N PRO A 27 5.97 -5.29 -8.43
CA PRO A 27 5.44 -4.17 -9.20
C PRO A 27 4.03 -3.81 -8.72
N LEU A 28 3.76 -2.53 -8.56
CA LEU A 28 2.48 -1.94 -8.18
C LEU A 28 2.19 -0.76 -9.10
N GLU A 29 1.09 -0.86 -9.85
CA GLU A 29 0.60 0.24 -10.67
C GLU A 29 -0.09 1.29 -9.79
N VAL A 30 0.31 2.54 -9.93
CA VAL A 30 -0.30 3.67 -9.23
C VAL A 30 -0.78 4.67 -10.26
N GLU A 31 -2.09 4.91 -10.28
CA GLU A 31 -2.72 5.81 -11.25
C GLU A 31 -2.09 7.21 -11.20
N GLY A 32 -1.66 7.72 -12.36
CA GLY A 32 -1.02 9.04 -12.47
C GLY A 32 0.42 9.13 -11.96
N VAL A 33 0.96 8.06 -11.37
CA VAL A 33 2.35 7.99 -10.89
C VAL A 33 3.18 6.99 -11.72
N GLY A 34 2.55 5.89 -12.16
CA GLY A 34 3.16 4.79 -12.90
C GLY A 34 3.49 3.58 -12.00
N THR A 35 4.24 2.63 -12.55
CA THR A 35 4.66 1.43 -11.83
C THR A 35 5.76 1.74 -10.82
N ILE A 36 5.55 1.34 -9.56
CA ILE A 36 6.57 1.36 -8.50
C ILE A 36 6.84 -0.05 -7.99
N ARG A 37 8.02 -0.27 -7.41
CA ARG A 37 8.30 -1.50 -6.66
C ARG A 37 7.99 -1.26 -5.19
N ALA A 38 6.96 -1.94 -4.72
CA ALA A 38 6.48 -1.83 -3.35
C ALA A 38 6.35 -3.21 -2.69
N ARG A 39 6.24 -3.22 -1.36
CA ARG A 39 5.92 -4.42 -0.56
C ARG A 39 4.61 -4.24 0.18
N LYS A 40 4.07 -5.36 0.70
CA LYS A 40 2.86 -5.34 1.53
C LYS A 40 3.07 -4.48 2.78
N PRO A 41 2.00 -3.89 3.34
CA PRO A 41 2.06 -3.15 4.59
C PRO A 41 2.75 -3.95 5.71
N ILE A 42 3.86 -3.44 6.25
CA ILE A 42 4.53 -4.05 7.39
C ILE A 42 3.86 -3.60 8.70
N PRO A 43 3.64 -4.50 9.69
CA PRO A 43 2.95 -4.14 10.94
C PRO A 43 3.58 -2.96 11.67
N GLY A 44 4.92 -2.87 11.69
CA GLY A 44 5.65 -1.79 12.35
C GLY A 44 5.42 -0.40 11.76
N SER A 45 4.93 -0.30 10.51
CA SER A 45 4.65 0.97 9.85
C SER A 45 3.21 1.43 9.99
N ALA A 46 2.31 0.59 10.54
CA ALA A 46 0.90 0.95 10.74
C ALA A 46 0.74 2.18 11.67
N ALA A 47 1.64 2.33 12.65
CA ALA A 47 1.66 3.48 13.54
C ALA A 47 1.91 4.80 12.80
N ALA A 48 2.78 4.80 11.78
CA ALA A 48 3.04 5.98 10.96
C ALA A 48 1.79 6.37 10.14
N LEU A 49 1.15 5.38 9.51
CA LEU A 49 -0.10 5.63 8.79
C LEU A 49 -1.19 6.18 9.73
N GLY A 50 -1.40 5.57 10.90
CA GLY A 50 -2.34 6.07 11.90
C GLY A 50 -2.02 7.47 12.41
N ALA A 51 -0.74 7.81 12.55
CA ALA A 51 -0.31 9.15 12.97
C ALA A 51 -0.60 10.23 11.90
N SER A 52 -0.49 9.90 10.61
CA SER A 52 -0.85 10.82 9.51
C SER A 52 -2.33 11.18 9.47
N GLY A 53 -3.22 10.33 9.98
CA GLY A 53 -4.66 10.59 10.04
C GLY A 53 -5.13 11.41 11.23
N ARG A 54 -4.23 11.79 12.16
CA ARG A 54 -4.62 12.50 13.40
C ARG A 54 -5.07 13.92 13.09
N SER A 55 -6.25 14.29 13.60
CA SER A 55 -6.82 15.64 13.44
C SER A 55 -6.00 16.75 14.11
N LYS A 56 -5.23 16.40 15.16
CA LYS A 56 -4.38 17.33 15.92
C LYS A 56 -2.98 17.52 15.31
N ALA A 57 -2.60 16.71 14.31
CA ALA A 57 -1.31 16.86 13.65
C ALA A 57 -1.37 18.04 12.66
N SER A 58 -0.30 18.83 12.63
CA SER A 58 -0.08 19.81 11.56
C SER A 58 0.12 19.10 10.22
N ASP A 59 -0.13 19.78 9.11
CA ASP A 59 0.00 19.17 7.79
C ASP A 59 1.45 18.73 7.49
N ARG A 60 2.43 19.45 8.03
CA ARG A 60 3.84 19.06 7.97
C ARG A 60 4.09 17.72 8.67
N GLU A 61 3.51 17.51 9.84
CA GLU A 61 3.64 16.24 10.58
C GLU A 61 2.96 15.10 9.82
N LYS A 62 1.74 15.33 9.30
CA LYS A 62 1.03 14.33 8.50
C LYS A 62 1.85 13.89 7.29
N LEU A 63 2.43 14.83 6.56
CA LEU A 63 3.34 14.55 5.44
C LEU A 63 4.59 13.80 5.88
N GLY A 64 5.17 14.15 7.03
CA GLY A 64 6.31 13.43 7.61
C GLY A 64 5.99 11.96 7.89
N TYR A 65 4.81 11.67 8.46
CA TYR A 65 4.36 10.32 8.71
C TYR A 65 4.04 9.53 7.43
N LEU A 66 3.44 10.17 6.42
CA LEU A 66 3.20 9.55 5.11
C LEU A 66 4.53 9.23 4.39
N ASN A 67 5.49 10.15 4.44
CA ASN A 67 6.84 9.92 3.91
C ASN A 67 7.52 8.73 4.57
N LEU A 68 7.45 8.64 5.91
CA LEU A 68 8.00 7.51 6.65
C LEU A 68 7.33 6.20 6.23
N PHE A 69 6.00 6.19 6.10
CA PHE A 69 5.27 5.02 5.63
C PHE A 69 5.74 4.63 4.23
N VAL A 70 5.69 5.53 3.25
CA VAL A 70 6.06 5.18 1.86
C VAL A 70 7.51 4.71 1.76
N ARG A 71 8.45 5.39 2.40
CA ARG A 71 9.88 5.01 2.41
C ARG A 71 10.11 3.58 2.92
N ASN A 72 9.33 3.12 3.89
CA ASN A 72 9.47 1.76 4.43
C ASN A 72 8.95 0.67 3.47
N HIS A 73 8.14 1.05 2.48
CA HIS A 73 7.44 0.12 1.59
C HIS A 73 7.85 0.19 0.14
N ILE A 74 8.68 1.15 -0.27
CA ILE A 74 9.18 1.25 -1.65
C ILE A 74 10.70 1.15 -1.70
N GLY A 75 11.25 0.79 -2.85
CA GLY A 75 12.71 0.74 -3.03
C GLY A 75 13.36 2.12 -2.82
N ALA A 76 14.53 2.16 -2.15
CA ALA A 76 15.20 3.41 -1.81
C ALA A 76 15.48 4.30 -3.03
N GLU A 77 15.99 3.73 -4.12
CA GLU A 77 16.26 4.45 -5.38
C GLU A 77 14.98 5.02 -6.01
N GLN A 78 13.86 4.30 -5.88
CA GLN A 78 12.57 4.75 -6.41
C GLN A 78 11.95 5.85 -5.55
N TYR A 79 12.22 5.85 -4.24
CA TYR A 79 11.78 6.92 -3.35
C TYR A 79 12.43 8.25 -3.68
N GLU A 80 13.74 8.27 -3.94
CA GLU A 80 14.44 9.49 -4.35
C GLU A 80 13.94 10.00 -5.72
N GLY A 81 13.78 9.09 -6.69
CA GLY A 81 13.22 9.44 -8.00
C GLY A 81 11.79 9.99 -7.91
N LEU A 82 10.97 9.46 -7.01
CA LEU A 82 9.62 9.95 -6.76
C LEU A 82 9.62 11.38 -6.20
N LEU A 83 10.48 11.65 -5.21
CA LEU A 83 10.60 12.98 -4.62
C LEU A 83 11.04 14.03 -5.65
N MET A 84 11.97 13.65 -6.53
CA MET A 84 12.40 14.52 -7.64
C MET A 84 11.23 14.84 -8.57
N ARG A 85 10.43 13.84 -8.97
CA ARG A 85 9.25 14.05 -9.83
C ARG A 85 8.19 14.93 -9.17
N MET A 86 8.01 14.81 -7.86
CA MET A 86 7.12 15.70 -7.10
C MET A 86 7.65 17.14 -7.06
N LEU A 87 8.97 17.32 -6.98
CA LEU A 87 9.61 18.64 -6.97
C LEU A 87 9.54 19.33 -8.35
N THR A 88 9.73 18.57 -9.44
CA THR A 88 9.67 19.10 -10.81
C THR A 88 8.25 19.30 -11.34
N GLY A 89 7.24 18.75 -10.64
CA GLY A 89 5.84 18.82 -11.06
C GLY A 89 5.43 17.72 -12.05
N ASP A 90 6.30 16.73 -12.29
CA ASP A 90 6.04 15.58 -13.16
C ASP A 90 5.22 14.47 -12.47
N ALA A 91 4.79 14.71 -11.24
CA ALA A 91 3.91 13.84 -10.48
C ALA A 91 2.75 14.65 -9.86
N PRO A 92 1.55 14.06 -9.72
CA PRO A 92 0.40 14.73 -9.10
C PRO A 92 0.69 15.23 -7.68
N ALA A 93 0.07 16.32 -7.25
CA ALA A 93 0.25 16.85 -5.88
C ALA A 93 -0.16 15.84 -4.79
N ASN A 94 -1.10 14.93 -5.09
CA ASN A 94 -1.56 13.89 -4.17
C ASN A 94 -0.82 12.54 -4.33
N THR A 95 0.35 12.52 -4.97
CA THR A 95 1.16 11.32 -5.23
C THR A 95 1.35 10.44 -4.00
N MET A 96 1.71 11.02 -2.86
CA MET A 96 1.92 10.26 -1.62
C MET A 96 0.65 9.54 -1.16
N ASN A 97 -0.50 10.20 -1.24
CA ASN A 97 -1.79 9.59 -0.86
C ASN A 97 -2.15 8.45 -1.81
N ARG A 98 -1.94 8.63 -3.12
CA ARG A 98 -2.20 7.60 -4.14
C ARG A 98 -1.35 6.35 -3.92
N ILE A 99 -0.07 6.53 -3.58
CA ILE A 99 0.84 5.41 -3.29
C ILE A 99 0.43 4.68 -2.01
N VAL A 100 0.10 5.43 -0.94
CA VAL A 100 -0.37 4.86 0.32
C VAL A 100 -1.64 4.04 0.11
N GLU A 101 -2.60 4.58 -0.63
CA GLU A 101 -3.83 3.87 -1.00
C GLU A 101 -3.53 2.59 -1.79
N ALA A 102 -2.69 2.66 -2.82
CA ALA A 102 -2.34 1.49 -3.62
C ALA A 102 -1.62 0.39 -2.81
N ILE A 103 -0.72 0.76 -1.90
CA ILE A 103 -0.02 -0.18 -1.02
C ILE A 103 -0.98 -0.84 -0.04
N THR A 104 -1.89 -0.06 0.54
CA THR A 104 -2.82 -0.55 1.57
C THR A 104 -3.96 -1.39 0.99
N THR A 105 -4.33 -1.17 -0.28
CA THR A 105 -5.49 -1.82 -0.91
C THR A 105 -5.16 -3.06 -1.76
N ARG A 106 -3.88 -3.28 -2.08
CA ARG A 106 -3.43 -4.31 -3.04
C ARG A 106 -4.04 -5.70 -2.82
N ASP A 107 -4.17 -6.14 -1.57
CA ASP A 107 -4.70 -7.46 -1.23
C ASP A 107 -6.06 -7.37 -0.50
N THR A 108 -6.58 -6.16 -0.29
CA THR A 108 -7.94 -5.97 0.26
C THR A 108 -9.00 -5.91 -0.81
N ALA A 109 -8.61 -5.85 -2.09
CA ALA A 109 -9.49 -5.95 -3.24
C ALA A 109 -10.00 -7.40 -3.46
N ARG A 110 -10.30 -8.13 -2.36
CA ARG A 110 -11.12 -9.34 -2.45
C ARG A 110 -12.43 -8.90 -3.10
N PRO A 111 -12.88 -9.50 -4.22
CA PRO A 111 -14.16 -9.16 -4.80
C PRO A 111 -15.23 -9.38 -3.74
N THR A 112 -15.72 -8.30 -3.12
CA THR A 112 -16.92 -8.37 -2.30
C THR A 112 -18.06 -8.50 -3.30
N ARG A 113 -18.30 -9.74 -3.76
CA ARG A 113 -19.54 -10.06 -4.46
C ARG A 113 -20.65 -9.54 -3.55
N ARG A 114 -21.42 -8.55 -4.00
CA ARG A 114 -22.55 -8.01 -3.24
C ARG A 114 -23.31 -9.19 -2.67
N SER A 115 -23.42 -9.29 -1.33
CA SER A 115 -24.22 -10.34 -0.71
C SER A 115 -25.65 -10.15 -1.20
N SER A 116 -26.11 -11.06 -2.06
CA SER A 116 -27.43 -10.98 -2.67
C SER A 116 -28.49 -11.50 -1.71
N HIS A 117 -28.66 -10.94 -0.51
CA HIS A 117 -29.81 -11.21 0.35
C HIS A 117 -30.04 -10.09 1.37
N SER A 118 -31.07 -9.28 1.11
CA SER A 118 -32.19 -9.03 2.04
C SER A 118 -33.12 -8.03 1.34
N VAL A 119 -34.02 -8.55 0.50
CA VAL A 119 -35.22 -7.80 0.13
C VAL A 119 -36.17 -8.00 1.30
N CYS A 120 -36.48 -6.91 2.02
CA CYS A 120 -37.57 -6.86 2.99
C CYS A 120 -38.92 -7.01 2.31
#